data_AF-A0A2E9AQX4-F1
#
_entry.id   AF-A0A2E9AQX4-F1
#
_cell.length_a   1.000
_cell.length_b   1.000
_cell.length_c   1.000
_cell.angle_alpha   90.00
_cell.angle_beta   90.00
_cell.angle_gamma   90.00
#
_symmetry.space_group_name_H-M   'P 1'
#
loop_
_entity.id
_entity.type
_entity.pdbx_description
1 polymer ?
#
loop_
_entity_poly.entity_id
_entity_poly.type
_entity_poly.pdbx_seq_one_letter_code
_entity_poly.pdbx_strand_id
1 'polypeptide(L)'
;NNWGTKKALSASLVGWVVLCFAACAFAPLSLDSHDQYDVLFEWDSDGDGIADSYDYDIDGDWYTNQEEIDAGTDPYDYMSSPSEKSQRWLQERLSTAGGYVSYMNYNFDYSIAQKTDFSDEEFNEQEWAEAYSSILPVEIGERSGIYDWRWGSSAEDPHMAEASDQTLIQEFLNSVEETRFSASISGGPLDSSNSVGIDHPTNLGDGPLDSIPSAVRDIVWEPLGLTVGLQFLILGCGMGTLLGGSQGLSRSMFGQMVPETRSAEFFGFFGFFGKVAAFIGPLIYATLTVMYDSRVGVFSISLLILIGALMMRMVDIEDGRAAAREEDARNRGISLD
;
A
#
# COMPACT_ATOMS: atom_id res chain seq x y z
N ASN A 1 37.93 21.77 -5.20
CA ASN A 1 36.81 20.89 -4.81
C ASN A 1 37.24 19.45 -5.10
N ASN A 2 37.59 18.66 -4.08
CA ASN A 2 38.37 17.41 -4.22
C ASN A 2 37.55 16.17 -4.66
N TRP A 3 36.33 16.36 -5.16
CA TRP A 3 35.49 15.29 -5.67
C TRP A 3 35.53 15.25 -7.19
N GLY A 4 36.27 14.28 -7.75
CA GLY A 4 36.26 14.01 -9.18
C GLY A 4 34.93 13.40 -9.65
N THR A 5 34.58 13.62 -10.91
CA THR A 5 33.31 13.15 -11.53
C THR A 5 33.08 11.65 -11.35
N LYS A 6 34.15 10.83 -11.38
CA LYS A 6 34.09 9.38 -11.08
C LYS A 6 33.52 9.10 -9.68
N LYS A 7 34.07 9.78 -8.66
CA LYS A 7 33.70 9.55 -7.26
C LYS A 7 32.26 10.00 -7.00
N ALA A 8 31.84 11.10 -7.61
CA ALA A 8 30.47 11.59 -7.52
C ALA A 8 29.47 10.61 -8.17
N LEU A 9 29.80 10.09 -9.37
CA LEU A 9 28.95 9.10 -10.04
C LEU A 9 28.90 7.77 -9.27
N SER A 10 30.04 7.27 -8.79
CA SER A 10 30.08 6.07 -7.95
C SER A 10 29.29 6.25 -6.66
N ALA A 11 29.36 7.41 -5.99
CA ALA A 11 28.54 7.69 -4.81
C ALA A 11 27.04 7.71 -5.12
N SER A 12 26.64 8.29 -6.25
CA SER A 12 25.25 8.25 -6.71
C SER A 12 24.77 6.83 -7.01
N LEU A 13 25.61 5.99 -7.63
CA LEU A 13 25.28 4.59 -7.90
C LEU A 13 25.17 3.75 -6.63
N VAL A 14 26.03 3.98 -5.64
CA VAL A 14 25.89 3.35 -4.31
C VAL A 14 24.60 3.80 -3.63
N GLY A 15 24.27 5.09 -3.72
CA GLY A 15 22.98 5.61 -3.24
C GLY A 15 21.79 4.93 -3.92
N TRP A 16 21.88 4.69 -5.23
CA TRP A 16 20.87 3.95 -5.98
C TRP A 16 20.74 2.50 -5.49
N VAL A 17 21.84 1.81 -5.22
CA VAL A 17 21.79 0.44 -4.66
C VAL A 17 21.09 0.45 -3.30
N VAL A 18 21.46 1.35 -2.39
CA VAL A 18 20.80 1.48 -1.08
C VAL A 18 19.32 1.76 -1.22
N LEU A 19 18.94 2.70 -2.09
CA LEU A 19 17.54 3.06 -2.32
C LEU A 19 16.74 1.93 -2.94
N CYS A 20 17.34 1.17 -3.86
CA CYS A 20 16.72 0.00 -4.47
C CYS A 20 16.45 -1.11 -3.44
N PHE A 21 17.40 -1.38 -2.55
CA PHE A 21 17.16 -2.31 -1.44
C PHE A 21 16.12 -1.77 -0.45
N ALA A 22 16.12 -0.46 -0.18
CA ALA A 22 15.09 0.16 0.65
C ALA A 22 13.69 0.09 0.01
N ALA A 23 13.60 0.20 -1.32
CA ALA A 23 12.36 0.03 -2.07
C ALA A 23 11.90 -1.43 -2.10
N CYS A 24 12.82 -2.40 -2.21
CA CYS A 24 12.48 -3.82 -2.04
C CYS A 24 12.04 -4.13 -0.60
N ALA A 25 12.54 -3.37 0.37
CA ALA A 25 12.18 -3.45 1.77
C ALA A 25 10.98 -2.57 2.15
N PHE A 26 10.31 -1.98 1.17
CA PHE A 26 9.06 -1.27 1.40
C PHE A 26 7.97 -2.32 1.71
N ALA A 27 7.65 -2.39 2.99
CA ALA A 27 6.62 -3.23 3.55
C ALA A 27 5.65 -2.29 4.26
N PRO A 28 4.49 -1.98 3.67
CA PRO A 28 3.45 -1.31 4.42
C PRO A 28 3.17 -2.08 5.73
N LEU A 29 2.91 -1.33 6.79
CA LEU A 29 2.60 -1.91 8.08
C LEU A 29 1.32 -2.75 7.97
N SER A 30 1.23 -3.80 8.79
CA SER A 30 -0.03 -4.54 8.91
C SER A 30 -1.04 -3.61 9.55
N LEU A 31 -2.29 -3.93 9.29
CA LEU A 31 -3.39 -3.30 9.96
C LEU A 31 -3.35 -3.82 11.40
N ASP A 32 -3.07 -2.91 12.33
CA ASP A 32 -2.86 -3.25 13.75
C ASP A 32 -4.02 -2.77 14.63
N SER A 33 -4.89 -1.91 14.08
CA SER A 33 -6.08 -1.39 14.74
C SER A 33 -7.31 -1.51 13.86
N HIS A 34 -8.48 -1.69 14.50
CA HIS A 34 -9.76 -1.92 13.83
C HIS A 34 -10.05 -0.82 12.80
N ASP A 35 -9.82 0.44 13.14
CA ASP A 35 -10.01 1.62 12.29
C ASP A 35 -9.08 1.73 11.07
N GLN A 36 -8.18 0.78 10.85
CA GLN A 36 -7.31 0.72 9.67
C GLN A 36 -7.85 -0.22 8.59
N TYR A 37 -8.83 -1.06 8.90
CA TYR A 37 -9.46 -1.98 7.95
C TYR A 37 -10.51 -1.27 7.10
N ASP A 38 -10.89 -1.87 5.97
CA ASP A 38 -11.79 -1.26 4.99
C ASP A 38 -13.25 -1.44 5.40
N VAL A 39 -13.63 -2.71 5.63
CA VAL A 39 -14.96 -3.11 6.09
C VAL A 39 -14.90 -3.38 7.59
N LEU A 40 -15.68 -2.63 8.35
CA LEU A 40 -15.69 -2.68 9.80
C LEU A 40 -17.01 -3.30 10.26
N PHE A 41 -16.91 -4.33 11.10
CA PHE A 41 -18.04 -4.87 11.83
C PHE A 41 -17.87 -4.53 13.30
N GLU A 42 -18.87 -3.89 13.87
CA GLU A 42 -18.90 -3.58 15.29
C GLU A 42 -20.16 -4.14 15.92
N TRP A 43 -20.04 -4.51 17.19
CA TRP A 43 -21.17 -5.01 17.98
C TRP A 43 -22.16 -3.88 18.28
N ASP A 44 -23.44 -4.21 18.19
CA ASP A 44 -24.59 -3.39 18.53
C ASP A 44 -25.36 -4.15 19.62
N SER A 45 -25.26 -3.66 20.86
CA SER A 45 -25.76 -4.31 22.06
C SER A 45 -27.29 -4.24 22.20
N ASP A 46 -27.91 -3.11 21.86
CA ASP A 46 -29.35 -2.89 22.02
C ASP A 46 -30.18 -3.18 20.75
N GLY A 47 -29.50 -3.35 19.62
CA GLY A 47 -30.07 -3.69 18.32
C GLY A 47 -30.77 -2.52 17.64
N ASP A 48 -30.39 -1.28 17.90
CA ASP A 48 -30.98 -0.09 17.26
C ASP A 48 -30.34 0.28 15.91
N GLY A 49 -29.28 -0.43 15.51
CA GLY A 49 -28.55 -0.23 14.27
C GLY A 49 -27.37 0.74 14.39
N ILE A 50 -26.98 1.12 15.61
CA ILE A 50 -25.80 1.92 15.91
C ILE A 50 -24.76 1.03 16.60
N ALA A 51 -23.50 1.13 16.17
CA ALA A 51 -22.42 0.42 16.83
C ALA A 51 -22.18 0.97 18.25
N ASP A 52 -21.85 0.11 19.21
CA ASP A 52 -21.57 0.49 20.60
C ASP A 52 -20.52 1.62 20.73
N SER A 53 -19.58 1.74 19.79
CA SER A 53 -18.55 2.79 19.80
C SER A 53 -19.05 4.18 19.38
N TYR A 54 -20.16 4.23 18.63
CA TYR A 54 -20.83 5.44 18.16
C TYR A 54 -22.13 5.73 18.90
N ASP A 55 -22.57 4.80 19.76
CA ASP A 55 -23.82 4.92 20.49
C ASP A 55 -23.66 5.72 21.79
N TYR A 56 -24.64 6.60 22.04
CA TYR A 56 -24.74 7.38 23.26
C TYR A 56 -25.52 6.67 24.37
N ASP A 57 -26.24 5.59 24.06
CA ASP A 57 -27.14 4.80 24.93
C ASP A 57 -26.99 3.30 24.59
N ILE A 58 -25.83 2.72 24.91
CA ILE A 58 -25.38 1.41 24.41
C ILE A 58 -26.32 0.27 24.79
N ASP A 59 -26.96 0.37 25.95
CA ASP A 59 -27.86 -0.67 26.43
C ASP A 59 -29.34 -0.37 26.15
N GLY A 60 -29.63 0.77 25.50
CA GLY A 60 -30.95 1.15 25.01
C GLY A 60 -31.99 1.39 26.10
N ASP A 61 -31.54 1.77 27.30
CA ASP A 61 -32.38 1.95 28.48
C ASP A 61 -32.96 3.37 28.65
N TRP A 62 -32.60 4.27 27.71
CA TRP A 62 -32.90 5.71 27.63
C TRP A 62 -32.12 6.61 28.57
N TYR A 63 -31.04 6.13 29.17
CA TYR A 63 -30.04 6.95 29.84
C TYR A 63 -28.78 6.98 29.00
N THR A 64 -28.19 8.17 28.88
CA THR A 64 -26.93 8.24 28.13
C THR A 64 -25.81 7.58 28.93
N ASN A 65 -24.84 6.98 28.24
CA ASN A 65 -23.65 6.36 28.85
C ASN A 65 -22.98 7.31 29.88
N GLN A 66 -22.98 8.61 29.61
CA GLN A 66 -22.43 9.62 30.51
C GLN A 66 -23.25 9.82 31.79
N GLU A 67 -24.58 9.83 31.70
CA GLU A 67 -25.48 9.94 32.86
C GLU A 67 -25.32 8.74 33.79
N GLU A 68 -25.10 7.56 33.22
CA GLU A 68 -24.90 6.32 33.95
C GLU A 68 -23.56 6.26 34.66
N ILE A 69 -22.48 6.64 33.98
CA ILE A 69 -21.16 6.80 34.59
C ILE A 69 -21.22 7.78 35.76
N ASP A 70 -21.96 8.89 35.61
CA ASP A 70 -22.15 9.89 36.66
C ASP A 70 -23.00 9.36 37.83
N ALA A 71 -23.94 8.46 37.56
CA ALA A 71 -24.77 7.78 38.55
C ALA A 71 -24.06 6.56 39.21
N GLY A 72 -22.94 6.10 38.63
CA GLY A 72 -22.22 4.91 39.05
C GLY A 72 -22.88 3.60 38.62
N THR A 73 -23.69 3.63 37.57
CA THR A 73 -24.30 2.46 36.92
C THR A 73 -23.47 2.00 35.71
N ASP A 74 -23.84 0.90 35.05
CA ASP A 74 -23.00 0.25 34.03
C ASP A 74 -23.62 0.41 32.64
N PRO A 75 -23.03 1.21 31.72
CA PRO A 75 -23.61 1.51 30.42
C PRO A 75 -23.78 0.36 29.43
N TYR A 76 -23.24 -0.81 29.76
CA TYR A 76 -23.36 -2.01 28.95
C TYR A 76 -24.39 -3.00 29.51
N ASP A 77 -25.02 -2.69 30.64
CA ASP A 77 -25.96 -3.55 31.31
C ASP A 77 -27.28 -2.83 31.55
N TYR A 78 -28.26 -3.10 30.68
CA TYR A 78 -29.63 -2.57 30.78
C TYR A 78 -30.34 -2.91 32.11
N MET A 79 -29.78 -3.79 32.94
CA MET A 79 -30.26 -4.07 34.30
C MET A 79 -29.70 -3.10 35.35
N SER A 80 -28.66 -2.37 35.00
CA SER A 80 -27.86 -1.47 35.81
C SER A 80 -28.14 -0.04 35.37
N SER A 81 -29.32 0.47 35.71
CA SER A 81 -29.75 1.81 35.31
C SER A 81 -29.95 2.77 36.49
N PRO A 82 -29.89 4.09 36.26
CA PRO A 82 -30.19 5.10 37.28
C PRO A 82 -31.65 5.07 37.79
N SER A 83 -32.52 4.31 37.13
CA SER A 83 -33.95 4.21 37.42
C SER A 83 -34.25 3.30 38.62
N GLU A 84 -35.08 3.79 39.55
CA GLU A 84 -35.61 2.97 40.66
C GLU A 84 -36.74 2.01 40.23
N LYS A 85 -37.16 2.02 38.95
CA LYS A 85 -38.31 1.23 38.45
C LYS A 85 -37.86 -0.03 37.72
N SER A 86 -38.60 -1.13 37.93
CA SER A 86 -38.38 -2.40 37.22
C SER A 86 -38.67 -2.29 35.72
N GLN A 87 -37.67 -2.56 34.89
CA GLN A 87 -37.75 -2.52 33.41
C GLN A 87 -37.94 -3.93 32.79
N ARG A 88 -39.01 -4.64 33.16
CA ARG A 88 -39.30 -5.98 32.61
C ARG A 88 -39.54 -6.01 31.10
N TRP A 89 -40.15 -4.96 30.55
CA TRP A 89 -40.39 -4.88 29.11
C TRP A 89 -39.06 -4.72 28.34
N LEU A 90 -38.09 -4.01 28.93
CA LEU A 90 -36.76 -3.81 28.36
C LEU A 90 -35.99 -5.13 28.39
N GLN A 91 -36.06 -5.86 29.51
CA GLN A 91 -35.58 -7.24 29.61
C GLN A 91 -36.11 -8.13 28.49
N GLU A 92 -37.42 -8.10 28.22
CA GLU A 92 -38.00 -8.91 27.16
C GLU A 92 -37.52 -8.48 25.76
N ARG A 93 -37.41 -7.17 25.50
CA ARG A 93 -36.87 -6.62 24.24
C ARG A 93 -35.40 -7.03 24.04
N LEU A 94 -34.56 -6.75 25.03
CA LEU A 94 -33.11 -6.87 24.93
C LEU A 94 -32.60 -8.29 25.17
N SER A 95 -33.42 -9.19 25.70
CA SER A 95 -33.05 -10.61 25.86
C SER A 95 -32.68 -11.31 24.54
N THR A 96 -33.13 -10.75 23.40
CA THR A 96 -32.80 -11.21 22.05
C THR A 96 -32.09 -10.13 21.22
N ALA A 97 -31.74 -9.00 21.83
CA ALA A 97 -30.94 -7.95 21.20
C ALA A 97 -29.47 -8.38 21.18
N GLY A 98 -28.67 -7.69 20.37
CA GLY A 98 -27.31 -8.09 20.04
C GLY A 98 -27.18 -8.47 18.58
N GLY A 99 -26.53 -7.62 17.81
CA GLY A 99 -26.20 -7.84 16.41
C GLY A 99 -24.83 -7.27 16.09
N TYR A 100 -24.39 -7.46 14.85
CA TYR A 100 -23.33 -6.61 14.32
C TYR A 100 -23.94 -5.56 13.41
N VAL A 101 -23.26 -4.44 13.31
CA VAL A 101 -23.45 -3.46 12.25
C VAL A 101 -22.17 -3.39 11.44
N SER A 102 -22.33 -3.24 10.14
CA SER A 102 -21.23 -3.09 9.19
C SER A 102 -21.18 -1.67 8.65
N TYR A 103 -19.99 -1.14 8.45
CA TYR A 103 -19.80 0.13 7.77
C TYR A 103 -18.44 0.21 7.08
N MET A 104 -18.34 1.11 6.11
CA MET A 104 -17.08 1.38 5.42
C MET A 104 -16.26 2.41 6.18
N ASN A 105 -14.95 2.18 6.24
CA ASN A 105 -14.01 3.17 6.73
C ASN A 105 -13.96 4.40 5.82
N TYR A 106 -14.43 5.54 6.33
CA TYR A 106 -14.55 6.80 5.56
C TYR A 106 -13.23 7.30 4.96
N ASN A 107 -12.08 6.94 5.55
CA ASN A 107 -10.77 7.37 5.05
C ASN A 107 -10.30 6.59 3.80
N PHE A 108 -11.09 5.61 3.36
CA PHE A 108 -10.80 4.77 2.22
C PHE A 108 -11.53 5.26 0.95
N ASP A 109 -10.85 5.25 -0.20
CA ASP A 109 -11.33 5.86 -1.46
C ASP A 109 -11.51 4.83 -2.59
N TYR A 110 -11.52 3.53 -2.27
CA TYR A 110 -11.69 2.49 -3.28
C TYR A 110 -13.17 2.12 -3.43
N SER A 111 -13.71 2.36 -4.61
CA SER A 111 -15.04 1.87 -5.00
C SER A 111 -14.98 0.40 -5.42
N ILE A 112 -16.14 -0.27 -5.35
CA ILE A 112 -16.32 -1.60 -5.93
C ILE A 112 -16.06 -1.52 -7.44
N ALA A 113 -15.40 -2.53 -8.01
CA ALA A 113 -15.07 -2.58 -9.42
C ALA A 113 -16.30 -2.32 -10.29
N GLN A 114 -16.21 -1.32 -11.16
CA GLN A 114 -17.29 -0.93 -12.07
C GLN A 114 -17.45 -1.86 -13.27
N LYS A 115 -16.59 -2.88 -13.39
CA LYS A 115 -16.60 -3.85 -14.47
C LYS A 115 -17.64 -4.92 -14.14
N THR A 116 -18.42 -5.34 -15.14
CA THR A 116 -19.45 -6.40 -15.00
C THR A 116 -19.08 -7.68 -15.75
N ASP A 117 -17.91 -7.70 -16.41
CA ASP A 117 -17.45 -8.79 -17.26
C ASP A 117 -16.02 -9.15 -16.81
N PHE A 118 -15.92 -10.18 -15.98
CA PHE A 118 -14.67 -10.70 -15.44
C PHE A 118 -14.29 -11.97 -16.21
N SER A 119 -12.99 -12.18 -16.44
CA SER A 119 -12.55 -13.49 -16.95
C SER A 119 -12.74 -14.55 -15.88
N ASP A 120 -12.88 -15.83 -16.27
CA ASP A 120 -13.01 -16.97 -15.32
C ASP A 120 -11.87 -17.08 -14.28
N GLU A 121 -10.75 -16.39 -14.51
CA GLU A 121 -9.57 -16.34 -13.63
C GLU A 121 -9.49 -15.06 -12.77
N GLU A 122 -10.39 -14.08 -12.96
CA GLU A 122 -10.38 -12.78 -12.26
C GLU A 122 -11.48 -12.75 -11.19
N PHE A 123 -11.15 -12.25 -9.99
CA PHE A 123 -12.11 -12.14 -8.91
C PHE A 123 -13.28 -11.21 -9.28
N ASN A 124 -14.51 -11.71 -9.15
CA ASN A 124 -15.72 -10.97 -9.50
C ASN A 124 -16.28 -10.20 -8.29
N GLU A 125 -15.81 -8.96 -8.10
CA GLU A 125 -16.23 -8.11 -6.98
C GLU A 125 -17.75 -7.81 -6.97
N GLN A 126 -18.39 -7.75 -8.12
CA GLN A 126 -19.83 -7.43 -8.21
C GLN A 126 -20.70 -8.60 -7.75
N GLU A 127 -20.34 -9.83 -8.12
CA GLU A 127 -21.02 -11.04 -7.65
C GLU A 127 -20.75 -11.28 -6.16
N TRP A 128 -19.53 -10.97 -5.71
CA TRP A 128 -19.19 -11.00 -4.29
C TRP A 128 -20.00 -9.99 -3.47
N ALA A 129 -20.11 -8.75 -3.94
CA ALA A 129 -20.93 -7.72 -3.30
C ALA A 129 -22.43 -8.10 -3.30
N GLU A 130 -22.91 -8.76 -4.36
CA GLU A 130 -24.28 -9.29 -4.42
C GLU A 130 -24.52 -10.36 -3.36
N ALA A 131 -23.61 -11.32 -3.22
CA ALA A 131 -23.70 -12.43 -2.28
C ALA A 131 -23.77 -11.96 -0.82
N TYR A 132 -23.03 -10.91 -0.47
CA TYR A 132 -22.95 -10.36 0.88
C TYR A 132 -23.74 -9.05 1.06
N SER A 133 -24.60 -8.70 0.10
CA SER A 133 -25.37 -7.44 0.13
C SER A 133 -26.28 -7.27 1.35
N SER A 134 -26.63 -8.36 2.03
CA SER A 134 -27.45 -8.32 3.24
C SER A 134 -26.69 -7.92 4.50
N ILE A 135 -25.36 -8.02 4.51
CA ILE A 135 -24.51 -7.71 5.68
C ILE A 135 -23.48 -6.62 5.38
N LEU A 136 -23.49 -6.06 4.17
CA LEU A 136 -22.57 -5.02 3.75
C LEU A 136 -23.32 -3.71 3.49
N PRO A 137 -22.67 -2.56 3.71
CA PRO A 137 -23.23 -1.25 3.41
C PRO A 137 -23.13 -0.97 1.90
N VAL A 138 -23.91 -1.70 1.07
CA VAL A 138 -23.92 -1.55 -0.39
C VAL A 138 -25.26 -1.03 -0.91
N GLU A 139 -25.22 -0.28 -2.01
CA GLU A 139 -26.40 0.16 -2.72
C GLU A 139 -26.27 -0.09 -4.23
N ILE A 140 -27.40 -0.32 -4.91
CA ILE A 140 -27.43 -0.46 -6.36
C ILE A 140 -27.56 0.95 -6.96
N GLY A 141 -26.55 1.38 -7.70
CA GLY A 141 -26.57 2.67 -8.37
C GLY A 141 -27.70 2.76 -9.41
N GLU A 142 -28.61 3.72 -9.24
CA GLU A 142 -29.81 3.85 -10.09
C GLU A 142 -29.53 3.95 -11.60
N ARG A 143 -28.36 4.50 -11.97
CA ARG A 143 -27.97 4.72 -13.36
C ARG A 143 -27.11 3.61 -13.95
N SER A 144 -26.32 2.96 -13.11
CA SER A 144 -25.30 1.99 -13.51
C SER A 144 -25.79 0.55 -13.37
N GLY A 145 -26.71 0.28 -12.43
CA GLY A 145 -27.22 -1.07 -12.15
C GLY A 145 -26.16 -1.99 -11.53
N ILE A 146 -25.11 -1.41 -10.93
CA ILE A 146 -24.03 -2.12 -10.25
C ILE A 146 -24.03 -1.76 -8.76
N TYR A 147 -23.45 -2.62 -7.94
CA TYR A 147 -23.24 -2.34 -6.52
C TYR A 147 -22.13 -1.30 -6.34
N ASP A 148 -22.40 -0.35 -5.45
CA ASP A 148 -21.44 0.63 -4.93
C ASP A 148 -21.51 0.66 -3.41
N TRP A 149 -20.42 1.12 -2.78
CA TRP A 149 -20.39 1.32 -1.33
C TRP A 149 -21.30 2.48 -0.95
N ARG A 150 -22.07 2.29 0.12
CA ARG A 150 -22.89 3.32 0.70
C ARG A 150 -22.13 4.00 1.83
N TRP A 151 -21.83 5.27 1.62
CA TRP A 151 -21.02 6.07 2.53
C TRP A 151 -21.88 6.89 3.48
N GLY A 152 -21.34 7.16 4.67
CA GLY A 152 -21.88 8.13 5.61
C GLY A 152 -21.54 9.58 5.24
N SER A 153 -21.98 10.53 6.07
CA SER A 153 -21.69 11.95 5.86
C SER A 153 -20.24 12.31 6.21
N SER A 154 -19.63 11.58 7.16
CA SER A 154 -18.28 11.79 7.66
C SER A 154 -17.73 10.53 8.36
N ALA A 155 -16.46 10.55 8.79
CA ALA A 155 -15.87 9.49 9.62
C ALA A 155 -16.54 9.35 11.00
N GLU A 156 -17.17 10.41 11.49
CA GLU A 156 -17.90 10.47 12.77
C GLU A 156 -19.39 10.11 12.60
N ASP A 157 -19.86 9.98 11.35
CA ASP A 157 -21.24 9.67 10.98
C ASP A 157 -21.23 8.69 9.79
N PRO A 158 -20.75 7.44 9.99
CA PRO A 158 -20.70 6.43 8.95
C PRO A 158 -22.11 5.92 8.63
N HIS A 159 -22.29 5.41 7.40
CA HIS A 159 -23.51 4.71 7.07
C HIS A 159 -23.40 3.26 7.52
N MET A 160 -24.24 2.88 8.50
CA MET A 160 -24.24 1.54 9.08
C MET A 160 -25.35 0.67 8.44
N ALA A 161 -25.00 -0.58 8.15
CA ALA A 161 -25.93 -1.60 7.68
C ALA A 161 -25.99 -2.75 8.69
N GLU A 162 -27.20 -3.16 9.06
CA GLU A 162 -27.43 -4.25 10.01
C GLU A 162 -26.86 -5.58 9.47
N ALA A 163 -26.07 -6.26 10.29
CA ALA A 163 -25.43 -7.54 10.01
C ALA A 163 -25.70 -8.53 11.16
N SER A 164 -26.93 -9.05 11.23
CA SER A 164 -27.34 -9.94 12.33
C SER A 164 -26.93 -11.41 12.14
N ASP A 165 -26.56 -11.84 10.93
CA ASP A 165 -26.18 -13.23 10.65
C ASP A 165 -24.69 -13.49 10.91
N GLN A 166 -24.38 -14.01 12.10
CA GLN A 166 -23.01 -14.34 12.51
C GLN A 166 -22.35 -15.41 11.64
N THR A 167 -23.11 -16.33 11.04
CA THR A 167 -22.55 -17.37 10.18
C THR A 167 -22.10 -16.75 8.87
N LEU A 168 -22.94 -15.90 8.30
CA LEU A 168 -22.63 -15.18 7.06
C LEU A 168 -21.45 -14.22 7.23
N ILE A 169 -21.29 -13.59 8.41
CA ILE A 169 -20.11 -12.77 8.72
C ILE A 169 -18.82 -13.58 8.74
N GLN A 170 -18.83 -14.79 9.31
CA GLN A 170 -17.64 -15.67 9.26
C GLN A 170 -17.33 -16.15 7.84
N GLU A 171 -18.35 -16.51 7.07
CA GLU A 171 -18.19 -16.87 5.65
C GLU A 171 -17.62 -15.69 4.85
N PHE A 172 -18.11 -14.48 5.12
CA PHE A 172 -17.59 -13.25 4.55
C PHE A 172 -16.11 -13.05 4.88
N LEU A 173 -15.71 -13.14 6.16
CA LEU A 173 -14.30 -12.98 6.56
C LEU A 173 -13.36 -13.96 5.83
N ASN A 174 -13.79 -15.21 5.63
CA ASN A 174 -13.01 -16.18 4.87
C ASN A 174 -12.94 -15.79 3.39
N SER A 175 -14.02 -15.25 2.83
CA SER A 175 -14.03 -14.78 1.43
C SER A 175 -13.15 -13.56 1.19
N VAL A 176 -12.91 -12.73 2.22
CA VAL A 176 -12.05 -11.54 2.13
C VAL A 176 -10.62 -11.91 1.73
N GLU A 177 -10.13 -13.11 2.06
CA GLU A 177 -8.78 -13.58 1.72
C GLU A 177 -8.49 -13.54 0.21
N GLU A 178 -9.51 -13.76 -0.64
CA GLU A 178 -9.37 -13.73 -2.10
C GLU A 178 -9.55 -12.33 -2.70
N THR A 179 -9.84 -11.33 -1.88
CA THR A 179 -10.15 -9.98 -2.34
C THR A 179 -8.95 -9.04 -2.24
N ARG A 180 -9.15 -7.80 -2.72
CA ARG A 180 -8.26 -6.67 -2.47
C ARG A 180 -8.61 -5.89 -1.20
N PHE A 181 -9.68 -6.27 -0.51
CA PHE A 181 -10.22 -5.56 0.65
C PHE A 181 -9.69 -6.16 1.96
N SER A 182 -9.90 -5.43 3.04
CA SER A 182 -9.62 -5.89 4.40
C SER A 182 -10.87 -5.75 5.27
N ALA A 183 -11.05 -6.65 6.23
CA ALA A 183 -12.17 -6.63 7.15
C ALA A 183 -11.73 -6.93 8.59
N SER A 184 -12.38 -6.26 9.54
CA SER A 184 -12.18 -6.52 10.97
C SER A 184 -13.50 -6.51 11.72
N ILE A 185 -13.57 -7.32 12.78
CA ILE A 185 -14.69 -7.39 13.71
C ILE A 185 -14.21 -6.94 15.09
N SER A 186 -15.01 -6.07 15.72
CA SER A 186 -14.80 -5.57 17.08
C SER A 186 -16.05 -5.84 17.93
N GLY A 187 -15.86 -6.42 19.11
CA GLY A 187 -16.92 -6.75 20.05
C GLY A 187 -17.68 -8.04 19.74
N GLY A 188 -18.59 -8.41 20.65
CA GLY A 188 -19.46 -9.57 20.48
C GLY A 188 -18.77 -10.94 20.47
N PRO A 189 -19.48 -12.01 20.02
CA PRO A 189 -18.95 -13.38 19.98
C PRO A 189 -17.79 -13.64 18.99
N LEU A 190 -17.58 -12.75 18.02
CA LEU A 190 -16.58 -12.85 16.95
C LEU A 190 -15.45 -11.82 17.14
N ASP A 191 -15.35 -11.25 18.34
CA ASP A 191 -14.39 -10.21 18.66
C ASP A 191 -12.95 -10.59 18.26
N SER A 192 -12.20 -9.58 17.83
CA SER A 192 -10.81 -9.69 17.37
C SER A 192 -10.59 -10.58 16.14
N SER A 193 -11.66 -10.94 15.42
CA SER A 193 -11.53 -11.63 14.12
C SER A 193 -11.24 -10.62 13.03
N ASN A 194 -10.25 -10.88 12.19
CA ASN A 194 -9.91 -10.04 11.05
C ASN A 194 -9.43 -10.87 9.87
N SER A 195 -9.50 -10.29 8.68
CA SER A 195 -9.04 -10.90 7.44
C SER A 195 -8.50 -9.80 6.51
N VAL A 196 -7.39 -10.09 5.84
CA VAL A 196 -6.77 -9.18 4.88
C VAL A 196 -6.59 -9.94 3.58
N GLY A 197 -7.19 -9.41 2.51
CA GLY A 197 -7.14 -10.04 1.20
C GLY A 197 -5.73 -10.14 0.60
N ILE A 198 -5.53 -11.14 -0.26
CA ILE A 198 -4.24 -11.42 -0.91
C ILE A 198 -3.74 -10.26 -1.78
N ASP A 199 -4.68 -9.53 -2.39
CA ASP A 199 -4.38 -8.38 -3.25
C ASP A 199 -4.40 -7.04 -2.49
N HIS A 200 -4.58 -7.07 -1.15
CA HIS A 200 -4.58 -5.86 -0.33
C HIS A 200 -3.16 -5.27 -0.23
N PRO A 201 -2.97 -3.93 -0.34
CA PRO A 201 -1.64 -3.32 -0.36
C PRO A 201 -0.76 -3.61 0.86
N THR A 202 -1.37 -3.85 2.03
CA THR A 202 -0.64 -4.19 3.27
C THR A 202 -0.30 -5.67 3.39
N ASN A 203 -0.83 -6.53 2.50
CA ASN A 203 -0.51 -7.95 2.50
C ASN A 203 0.91 -8.16 1.98
N LEU A 204 1.76 -8.66 2.85
CA LEU A 204 3.03 -9.26 2.47
C LEU A 204 2.66 -10.70 2.10
N GLY A 205 2.37 -10.95 0.82
CA GLY A 205 2.01 -12.28 0.33
C GLY A 205 3.04 -13.37 0.68
N ASP A 206 2.85 -14.58 0.14
CA ASP A 206 3.82 -15.68 0.32
C ASP A 206 4.87 -15.70 -0.82
N GLY A 207 5.32 -14.52 -1.23
CA GLY A 207 6.23 -14.35 -2.35
C GLY A 207 7.66 -14.80 -2.01
N PRO A 208 8.45 -15.26 -3.01
CA PRO A 208 9.80 -15.79 -2.79
C PRO A 208 10.82 -14.78 -2.24
N LEU A 209 10.47 -13.50 -2.15
CA LEU A 209 11.34 -12.42 -1.65
C LEU A 209 10.79 -11.73 -0.39
N ASP A 210 9.76 -12.28 0.24
CA ASP A 210 8.99 -11.55 1.26
C ASP A 210 9.64 -11.56 2.65
N SER A 211 10.69 -12.38 2.82
CA SER A 211 11.55 -12.39 4.01
C SER A 211 12.39 -11.11 4.18
N ILE A 212 12.69 -10.40 3.09
CA ILE A 212 13.47 -9.15 3.15
C ILE A 212 12.61 -7.97 3.63
N PRO A 213 11.43 -7.70 3.03
CA PRO A 213 10.53 -6.66 3.53
C PRO A 213 10.06 -6.90 4.96
N SER A 214 9.68 -8.13 5.33
CA SER A 214 9.24 -8.46 6.70
C SER A 214 10.34 -8.19 7.74
N ALA A 215 11.57 -8.67 7.50
CA ALA A 215 12.67 -8.43 8.43
C ALA A 215 13.02 -6.93 8.58
N VAL A 216 12.95 -6.15 7.50
CA VAL A 216 13.22 -4.70 7.58
C VAL A 216 12.06 -3.97 8.26
N ARG A 217 10.82 -4.44 8.08
CA ARG A 217 9.66 -3.92 8.78
C ARG A 217 9.81 -4.02 10.28
N ASP A 218 10.12 -5.20 10.79
CA ASP A 218 10.23 -5.46 12.23
C ASP A 218 11.44 -4.76 12.86
N ILE A 219 12.56 -4.66 12.12
CA ILE A 219 13.82 -4.12 12.65
C ILE A 219 13.92 -2.60 12.51
N VAL A 220 13.37 -2.03 11.43
CA VAL A 220 13.60 -0.63 11.04
C VAL A 220 12.31 0.17 11.09
N TRP A 221 11.24 -0.27 10.41
CA TRP A 221 10.06 0.57 10.22
C TRP A 221 9.20 0.67 11.48
N GLU A 222 8.91 -0.45 12.14
CA GLU A 222 8.08 -0.51 13.33
C GLU A 222 8.71 0.22 14.53
N PRO A 223 10.02 0.04 14.88
CA PRO A 223 10.63 0.77 15.99
C PRO A 223 10.76 2.28 15.74
N LEU A 224 10.78 2.70 14.48
CA LEU A 224 10.85 4.11 14.11
C LEU A 224 9.47 4.78 14.01
N GLY A 225 8.37 4.03 14.06
CA GLY A 225 7.01 4.54 13.95
C GLY A 225 6.76 5.31 12.65
N LEU A 226 7.45 4.93 11.55
CA LEU A 226 7.34 5.64 10.28
C LEU A 226 6.08 5.22 9.54
N THR A 227 5.13 6.15 9.42
CA THR A 227 3.89 5.93 8.64
C THR A 227 4.22 5.66 7.17
N VAL A 228 3.34 4.92 6.49
CA VAL A 228 3.49 4.54 5.07
C VAL A 228 3.74 5.78 4.20
N GLY A 229 3.03 6.88 4.46
CA GLY A 229 3.22 8.16 3.75
C GLY A 229 4.62 8.73 3.91
N LEU A 230 5.22 8.63 5.11
CA LEU A 230 6.57 9.14 5.36
C LEU A 230 7.64 8.25 4.73
N GLN A 231 7.45 6.93 4.75
CA GLN A 231 8.30 5.98 4.04
C GLN A 231 8.33 6.27 2.53
N PHE A 232 7.15 6.48 1.92
CA PHE A 232 7.01 6.85 0.52
C PHE A 232 7.69 8.20 0.22
N LEU A 233 7.53 9.20 1.08
CA LEU A 233 8.17 10.51 0.93
C LEU A 233 9.69 10.41 0.96
N ILE A 234 10.27 9.67 1.92
CA ILE A 234 11.73 9.47 2.01
C ILE A 234 12.25 8.77 0.76
N LEU A 235 11.60 7.69 0.32
CA LEU A 235 11.98 6.96 -0.88
C LEU A 235 11.86 7.84 -2.14
N GLY A 236 10.77 8.58 -2.27
CA GLY A 236 10.54 9.50 -3.40
C GLY A 236 11.55 10.64 -3.45
N CYS A 237 11.85 11.27 -2.32
CA CYS A 237 12.89 12.31 -2.23
C CYS A 237 14.28 11.76 -2.56
N GLY A 238 14.62 10.56 -2.05
CA GLY A 238 15.85 9.87 -2.38
C GLY A 238 15.95 9.57 -3.88
N MET A 239 14.88 9.04 -4.47
CA MET A 239 14.81 8.70 -5.89
C MET A 239 14.99 9.94 -6.76
N GLY A 240 14.27 11.04 -6.46
CA GLY A 240 14.38 12.29 -7.21
C GLY A 240 15.80 12.89 -7.17
N THR A 241 16.43 12.87 -5.99
CA THR A 241 17.80 13.37 -5.81
C THR A 241 18.80 12.55 -6.65
N LEU A 242 18.69 11.23 -6.60
CA LEU A 242 19.60 10.32 -7.30
C LEU A 242 19.37 10.30 -8.82
N LEU A 243 18.13 10.47 -9.28
CA LEU A 243 17.79 10.51 -10.70
C LEU A 243 18.39 11.74 -11.40
N GLY A 244 18.28 12.92 -10.77
CA GLY A 244 18.88 14.15 -11.31
C GLY A 244 20.41 14.09 -11.30
N GLY A 245 20.99 13.60 -10.19
CA GLY A 245 22.45 13.48 -10.04
C GLY A 245 23.09 12.54 -11.06
N SER A 246 22.56 11.32 -11.21
CA SER A 246 23.15 10.31 -12.09
C SER A 246 23.02 10.67 -13.58
N GLN A 247 21.88 11.22 -14.00
CA GLN A 247 21.63 11.65 -15.39
C GLN A 247 22.61 12.73 -15.86
N GLY A 248 22.89 13.73 -15.00
CA GLY A 248 23.82 14.81 -15.32
C GLY A 248 25.28 14.35 -15.30
N LEU A 249 25.66 13.60 -14.26
CA LEU A 249 27.04 13.11 -14.09
C LEU A 249 27.43 12.11 -15.19
N SER A 250 26.52 11.23 -15.60
CA SER A 250 26.77 10.27 -16.69
C SER A 250 27.07 10.97 -18.01
N ARG A 251 26.27 11.97 -18.41
CA ARG A 251 26.50 12.75 -19.64
C ARG A 251 27.81 13.52 -19.59
N SER A 252 28.10 14.17 -18.46
CA SER A 252 29.35 14.92 -18.29
C SER A 252 30.57 14.00 -18.33
N MET A 253 30.51 12.84 -17.67
CA MET A 253 31.60 11.87 -17.65
C MET A 253 31.83 11.28 -19.03
N PHE A 254 30.76 10.89 -19.73
CA PHE A 254 30.85 10.38 -21.10
C PHE A 254 31.47 11.41 -22.04
N GLY A 255 31.02 12.68 -21.99
CA GLY A 255 31.55 13.74 -22.84
C GLY A 255 33.05 14.00 -22.66
N GLN A 256 33.62 13.72 -21.49
CA GLN A 256 35.06 13.83 -21.25
C GLN A 256 35.88 12.72 -21.92
N MET A 257 35.25 11.59 -22.27
CA MET A 257 35.91 10.43 -22.90
C MET A 257 35.61 10.34 -24.41
N VAL A 258 34.87 11.31 -24.96
CA VAL A 258 34.50 11.34 -26.37
C VAL A 258 35.45 12.25 -27.15
N PRO A 259 36.03 11.77 -28.27
CA PRO A 259 36.85 12.62 -29.15
C PRO A 259 35.99 13.71 -29.80
N GLU A 260 36.51 14.94 -29.85
CA GLU A 260 35.81 16.09 -30.42
C GLU A 260 35.49 15.87 -31.91
N THR A 261 36.41 15.22 -32.63
CA THR A 261 36.31 14.98 -34.08
C THR A 261 35.19 14.02 -34.49
N ARG A 262 34.72 13.15 -33.58
CA ARG A 262 33.63 12.18 -33.84
C ARG A 262 32.50 12.27 -32.81
N SER A 263 32.37 13.40 -32.14
CA SER A 263 31.40 13.60 -31.05
C SER A 263 29.96 13.22 -31.44
N ALA A 264 29.52 13.57 -32.66
CA ALA A 264 28.18 13.23 -33.15
C ALA A 264 27.92 11.72 -33.23
N GLU A 265 28.91 10.92 -33.62
CA GLU A 265 28.79 9.46 -33.71
C GLU A 265 28.65 8.83 -32.33
N PHE A 266 29.51 9.22 -31.39
CA PHE A 266 29.51 8.70 -30.01
C PHE A 266 28.26 9.15 -29.23
N PHE A 267 27.82 10.40 -29.38
CA PHE A 267 26.55 10.84 -28.77
C PHE A 267 25.32 10.19 -29.44
N GLY A 268 25.41 9.85 -30.74
CA GLY A 268 24.43 9.02 -31.42
C GLY A 268 24.29 7.63 -30.78
N PHE A 269 25.41 6.96 -30.51
CA PHE A 269 25.41 5.68 -29.78
C PHE A 269 24.89 5.82 -28.34
N PHE A 270 25.32 6.86 -27.62
CA PHE A 270 24.83 7.14 -26.25
C PHE A 270 23.29 7.29 -26.24
N GLY A 271 22.73 8.03 -27.20
CA GLY A 271 21.29 8.19 -27.35
C GLY A 271 20.57 6.89 -27.75
N PHE A 272 21.17 6.07 -28.62
CA PHE A 272 20.63 4.77 -29.01
C PHE A 272 20.52 3.82 -27.79
N PHE A 273 21.59 3.67 -27.00
CA PHE A 273 21.55 2.83 -25.80
C PHE A 273 20.56 3.34 -24.75
N GLY A 274 20.38 4.67 -24.63
CA GLY A 274 19.33 5.24 -23.80
C GLY A 274 17.92 4.81 -24.20
N LYS A 275 17.63 4.76 -25.51
CA LYS A 275 16.34 4.26 -26.03
C LYS A 275 16.17 2.76 -25.84
N VAL A 276 17.23 1.99 -26.05
CA VAL A 276 17.22 0.53 -25.83
C VAL A 276 16.96 0.23 -24.35
N ALA A 277 17.62 0.94 -23.43
CA ALA A 277 17.40 0.79 -21.99
C ALA A 277 15.96 1.15 -21.58
N ALA A 278 15.39 2.21 -22.17
CA ALA A 278 13.99 2.62 -21.94
C ALA A 278 12.97 1.58 -22.41
N PHE A 279 13.34 0.66 -23.30
CA PHE A 279 12.51 -0.47 -23.72
C PHE A 279 12.77 -1.73 -22.88
N ILE A 280 14.04 -2.10 -22.70
CA ILE A 280 14.43 -3.33 -22.00
C ILE A 280 14.06 -3.28 -20.50
N GLY A 281 14.23 -2.13 -19.85
CA GLY A 281 13.93 -1.98 -18.43
C GLY A 281 12.47 -2.31 -18.08
N PRO A 282 11.49 -1.61 -18.69
CA PRO A 282 10.08 -1.92 -18.50
C PRO A 282 9.70 -3.34 -18.94
N LEU A 283 10.32 -3.87 -20.01
CA LEU A 283 10.06 -5.23 -20.47
C LEU A 283 10.48 -6.30 -19.44
N ILE A 284 11.68 -6.17 -18.86
CA ILE A 284 12.15 -7.08 -17.81
C ILE A 284 11.25 -6.97 -16.58
N TYR A 285 10.95 -5.74 -16.16
CA TYR A 285 10.04 -5.49 -15.03
C TYR A 285 8.69 -6.17 -15.24
N ALA A 286 8.01 -5.86 -16.35
CA ALA A 286 6.67 -6.39 -16.63
C ALA A 286 6.67 -7.92 -16.75
N THR A 287 7.68 -8.50 -17.39
CA THR A 287 7.77 -9.96 -17.56
C THR A 287 7.96 -10.65 -16.19
N LEU A 288 8.80 -10.10 -15.32
CA LEU A 288 9.05 -10.68 -14.00
C LEU A 288 7.92 -10.43 -13.01
N THR A 289 7.23 -9.29 -13.10
CA THR A 289 6.01 -9.02 -12.34
C THR A 289 4.91 -10.02 -12.68
N VAL A 290 4.71 -10.33 -13.97
CA VAL A 290 3.66 -11.27 -14.42
C VAL A 290 4.01 -12.73 -14.12
N MET A 291 5.28 -13.13 -14.26
CA MET A 291 5.68 -14.54 -14.05
C MET A 291 5.86 -14.91 -12.58
N TYR A 292 6.15 -13.95 -11.72
CA TYR A 292 6.41 -14.18 -10.31
C TYR A 292 5.51 -13.28 -9.46
N ASP A 293 6.01 -12.10 -9.10
CA ASP A 293 5.28 -11.13 -8.29
C ASP A 293 5.84 -9.72 -8.54
N SER A 294 5.04 -8.71 -8.22
CA SER A 294 5.40 -7.29 -8.23
C SER A 294 6.75 -7.01 -7.55
N ARG A 295 7.06 -7.66 -6.43
CA ARG A 295 8.32 -7.51 -5.67
C ARG A 295 9.52 -8.03 -6.44
N VAL A 296 9.38 -9.15 -7.14
CA VAL A 296 10.42 -9.70 -8.02
C VAL A 296 10.67 -8.76 -9.20
N GLY A 297 9.62 -8.12 -9.72
CA GLY A 297 9.72 -7.01 -10.66
C GLY A 297 10.61 -5.88 -10.15
N VAL A 298 10.33 -5.33 -8.96
CA VAL A 298 11.14 -4.27 -8.33
C VAL A 298 12.58 -4.72 -8.06
N PHE A 299 12.77 -5.97 -7.61
CA PHE A 299 14.09 -6.55 -7.37
C PHE A 299 14.92 -6.64 -8.66
N SER A 300 14.30 -6.91 -9.81
CA SER A 300 15.00 -6.98 -11.09
C SER A 300 15.64 -5.66 -11.51
N ILE A 301 14.95 -4.53 -11.27
CA ILE A 301 15.47 -3.18 -11.52
C ILE A 301 16.66 -2.92 -10.59
N SER A 302 16.52 -3.32 -9.33
CA SER A 302 17.58 -3.22 -8.32
C SER A 302 18.84 -3.99 -8.74
N LEU A 303 18.69 -5.18 -9.30
CA LEU A 303 19.79 -5.98 -9.82
C LEU A 303 20.47 -5.32 -11.03
N LEU A 304 19.69 -4.76 -11.97
CA LEU A 304 20.25 -4.04 -13.12
C LEU A 304 21.09 -2.83 -12.68
N ILE A 305 20.60 -2.08 -11.69
CA ILE A 305 21.31 -0.95 -11.10
C ILE A 305 22.58 -1.43 -10.39
N LEU A 306 22.53 -2.53 -9.65
CA LEU A 306 23.69 -3.12 -8.99
C LEU A 306 24.76 -3.55 -10.00
N ILE A 307 24.37 -4.21 -11.09
CA ILE A 307 25.28 -4.60 -12.17
C ILE A 307 25.92 -3.35 -12.79
N GLY A 308 25.12 -2.32 -13.09
CA GLY A 308 25.64 -1.04 -13.59
C GLY A 308 26.63 -0.36 -12.64
N ALA A 309 26.34 -0.40 -11.33
CA ALA A 309 27.23 0.12 -10.28
C ALA A 309 28.57 -0.63 -10.23
N LEU A 310 28.54 -1.96 -10.33
CA LEU A 310 29.73 -2.80 -10.38
C LEU A 310 30.55 -2.58 -11.66
N MET A 311 29.89 -2.52 -12.82
CA MET A 311 30.54 -2.23 -14.10
C MET A 311 31.25 -0.87 -14.08
N MET A 312 30.64 0.13 -13.47
CA MET A 312 31.24 1.47 -13.36
C MET A 312 32.54 1.48 -12.55
N ARG A 313 32.73 0.53 -11.62
CA ARG A 313 34.01 0.39 -10.90
C ARG A 313 35.17 0.03 -11.85
N MET A 314 34.89 -0.64 -12.96
CA MET A 314 35.90 -1.08 -13.93
C MET A 314 36.28 0.02 -14.95
N VAL A 315 35.54 1.14 -15.00
CA VAL A 315 35.79 2.20 -15.99
C VAL A 315 36.95 3.08 -15.54
N ASP A 316 37.99 3.21 -16.37
CA ASP A 316 39.07 4.18 -16.19
C ASP A 316 38.83 5.43 -17.07
N ILE A 317 38.69 6.59 -16.43
CA ILE A 317 38.40 7.85 -17.11
C ILE A 317 39.69 8.46 -17.68
N GLU A 318 40.83 8.25 -17.02
CA GLU A 318 42.09 8.83 -17.47
C GLU A 318 42.54 8.19 -18.78
N ASP A 319 42.41 6.86 -18.86
CA ASP A 319 42.65 6.10 -20.09
C ASP A 319 41.67 6.50 -21.20
N GLY A 320 40.37 6.62 -20.89
CA GLY A 320 39.37 7.08 -21.86
C GLY A 320 39.65 8.48 -22.42
N ARG A 321 40.11 9.42 -21.57
CA ARG A 321 40.55 10.75 -22.00
C ARG A 321 41.83 10.72 -22.83
N ALA A 322 42.77 9.84 -22.51
CA ALA A 322 43.99 9.67 -23.28
C ALA A 322 43.68 9.14 -24.68
N ALA A 323 42.88 8.07 -24.77
CA ALA A 323 42.44 7.50 -26.04
C ALA A 323 41.66 8.50 -26.91
N ALA A 324 40.79 9.32 -26.31
CA ALA A 324 40.07 10.37 -27.01
C ALA A 324 41.02 11.44 -27.60
N ARG A 325 42.01 11.89 -26.81
CA ARG A 325 43.02 12.85 -27.27
C ARG A 325 43.90 12.28 -28.37
N GLU A 326 44.33 11.02 -28.25
CA GLU A 326 45.11 10.33 -29.28
C GLU A 326 44.35 10.25 -30.60
N GLU A 327 43.06 9.92 -30.57
CA GLU A 327 42.25 9.87 -31.79
C GLU A 327 42.03 11.24 -32.41
N ASP A 328 41.78 12.27 -31.61
CA ASP A 328 41.69 13.64 -32.11
C ASP A 328 43.00 14.12 -32.72
N ALA A 329 44.14 13.75 -32.11
CA ALA A 329 45.47 14.06 -32.64
C ALA A 329 45.73 13.35 -33.97
N ARG A 330 45.36 12.07 -34.11
CA ARG A 330 45.41 11.32 -35.37
C ARG A 330 44.57 11.98 -36.46
N ASN A 331 43.32 12.33 -36.16
CA ASN A 331 42.41 12.96 -37.13
C ASN A 331 42.81 14.38 -37.52
N ARG A 332 43.47 15.12 -36.62
CA ARG A 332 43.97 16.48 -36.88
C ARG A 332 45.40 16.50 -37.45
N GLY A 333 46.08 15.36 -37.52
CA GLY A 333 47.45 15.24 -38.02
C GLY A 333 48.51 15.87 -37.12
N ILE A 334 48.28 15.90 -35.80
CA ILE A 334 49.17 16.50 -34.79
C ILE A 334 49.86 15.36 -34.01
N SER A 335 51.18 15.40 -33.81
CA SER A 335 51.85 14.47 -32.89
C SER A 335 51.67 14.92 -31.45
N LEU A 336 51.23 14.00 -30.59
CA LEU A 336 51.25 14.21 -29.14
C LEU A 336 52.65 13.83 -28.64
N ASP A 337 53.50 14.81 -28.39
CA ASP A 337 54.78 14.65 -27.68
C ASP A 337 54.58 14.65 -26.15
#